data_AF-A0A965JVY5-F1
#
_entry.id   AF-A0A965JVY5-F1
#
_cell.length_a   1.000
_cell.length_b   1.000
_cell.length_c   1.000
_cell.angle_alpha   90.00
_cell.angle_beta   90.00
_cell.angle_gamma   90.00
#
_symmetry.space_group_name_H-M   'P 1'
#
loop_
_entity.id
_entity.type
_entity.pdbx_description
1 polymer ?
#
loop_
_entity_poly.entity_id
_entity_poly.type
_entity_poly.pdbx_seq_one_letter_code
_entity_poly.pdbx_strand_id
1 'polypeptide(L)'
;MKQNIFFLYFVLFLLLLSEPVQAIGLHRDYIGNIGKKEAGLTITVRDSNWALSNKYNKSEIKRISYFYKESLEDINLEIRNFTGRNLVLAEYNKSGELIANFELSFVKKDPQNHFSTEQDLDREVLVGNRISNDKKGNLPVYFVVRHEIEEMDDGGRCGPNYHEAEKRIQKFYYAVLSKNLKTLNEFGVTAISDSFSKKIAESMPHNLFCNYKGIMLNNGVVWFDDDGNLIKINHP
;
A
#
# COMPACT_ATOMS: atom_id res chain seq x y z
N MET A 1 29.89 26.55 -49.73
CA MET A 1 29.99 25.35 -48.85
C MET A 1 30.44 25.79 -47.46
N LYS A 2 29.51 26.02 -46.52
CA LYS A 2 29.73 26.12 -45.05
C LYS A 2 28.43 26.55 -44.37
N GLN A 3 27.42 25.68 -44.44
CA GLN A 3 26.17 25.78 -43.68
C GLN A 3 25.62 24.35 -43.73
N ASN A 4 25.49 23.69 -42.56
CA ASN A 4 24.79 22.41 -42.29
C ASN A 4 25.47 21.50 -41.25
N ILE A 5 26.53 21.92 -40.56
CA ILE A 5 27.09 21.12 -39.46
C ILE A 5 26.52 21.53 -38.09
N PHE A 6 26.03 22.76 -37.93
CA PHE A 6 25.57 23.27 -36.63
C PHE A 6 24.17 22.80 -36.21
N PHE A 7 23.31 22.39 -37.16
CA PHE A 7 21.95 21.95 -36.83
C PHE A 7 21.88 20.48 -36.37
N LEU A 8 22.88 19.67 -36.75
CA LEU A 8 22.89 18.25 -36.41
C LEU A 8 23.33 17.99 -34.96
N TYR A 9 24.15 18.86 -34.37
CA TYR A 9 24.55 18.76 -32.97
C TYR A 9 23.49 19.25 -31.98
N PHE A 10 22.60 20.16 -32.39
CA PHE A 10 21.55 20.68 -31.50
C PHE A 10 20.38 19.69 -31.33
N VAL A 11 20.10 18.85 -32.35
CA VAL A 11 19.09 17.78 -32.25
C VAL A 11 19.63 16.53 -31.55
N LEU A 12 20.94 16.26 -31.64
CA LEU A 12 21.55 15.12 -30.94
C LEU A 12 21.79 15.38 -29.44
N PHE A 13 21.85 16.64 -29.01
CA PHE A 13 22.00 17.00 -27.59
C PHE A 13 20.66 17.00 -26.82
N LEU A 14 19.53 17.04 -27.52
CA LEU A 14 18.19 16.97 -26.92
C LEU A 14 17.66 15.54 -26.71
N LEU A 15 18.38 14.53 -27.22
CA LEU A 15 18.00 13.11 -27.11
C LEU A 15 18.80 12.32 -26.05
N LEU A 16 19.64 12.98 -25.24
CA LEU A 16 20.58 12.29 -24.34
C LEU A 16 20.41 12.52 -22.83
N LEU A 17 19.37 13.20 -22.33
CA LEU A 17 19.18 13.34 -20.87
C LEU A 17 17.71 13.34 -20.42
N SER A 18 16.92 12.41 -20.96
CA SER A 18 15.88 11.81 -20.12
C SER A 18 16.13 10.31 -20.11
N GLU A 19 17.11 9.90 -19.31
CA GLU A 19 16.96 8.58 -18.71
C GLU A 19 15.56 8.58 -18.08
N PRO A 20 14.71 7.57 -18.35
CA PRO A 20 13.53 7.41 -17.53
C PRO A 20 14.08 7.35 -16.11
N VAL A 21 13.77 8.37 -15.30
CA VAL A 21 13.94 8.29 -13.86
C VAL A 21 13.23 7.01 -13.50
N GLN A 22 14.01 5.94 -13.32
CA GLN A 22 13.51 4.69 -12.81
C GLN A 22 12.90 5.11 -11.49
N ALA A 23 11.56 5.15 -11.46
CA ALA A 23 10.81 5.49 -10.27
C ALA A 23 11.36 4.55 -9.19
N ILE A 24 12.15 5.11 -8.27
CA ILE A 24 12.78 4.35 -7.20
C ILE A 24 11.64 3.63 -6.50
N GLY A 25 11.66 2.30 -6.63
CA GLY A 25 10.49 1.45 -6.52
C GLY A 25 9.86 1.47 -5.13
N LEU A 26 8.81 2.27 -4.99
CA LEU A 26 7.98 2.38 -3.80
C LEU A 26 6.52 1.93 -4.05
N HIS A 27 6.30 1.18 -5.13
CA HIS A 27 5.08 0.40 -5.37
C HIS A 27 5.15 -1.00 -4.72
N ARG A 28 5.78 -1.15 -3.56
CA ARG A 28 6.01 -2.49 -2.96
C ARG A 28 4.88 -3.02 -2.06
N ASP A 29 3.86 -2.21 -1.77
CA ASP A 29 2.90 -2.56 -0.72
C ASP A 29 1.59 -3.15 -1.25
N TYR A 30 1.39 -3.16 -2.58
CA TYR A 30 0.17 -3.64 -3.24
C TYR A 30 0.49 -4.62 -4.35
N ILE A 31 1.26 -5.66 -4.03
CA ILE A 31 1.53 -6.73 -4.99
C ILE A 31 0.36 -7.71 -4.90
N GLY A 32 -0.76 -7.33 -5.49
CA GLY A 32 -2.00 -8.08 -5.36
C GLY A 32 -3.15 -7.56 -6.21
N ASN A 33 -4.16 -8.41 -6.40
CA ASN A 33 -5.39 -8.06 -7.07
C ASN A 33 -6.59 -8.85 -6.55
N ILE A 34 -7.76 -8.21 -6.63
CA ILE A 34 -9.07 -8.87 -6.56
C ILE A 34 -9.78 -8.58 -7.89
N GLY A 35 -9.93 -9.61 -8.72
CA GLY A 35 -10.37 -9.46 -10.10
C GLY A 35 -9.35 -8.65 -10.91
N LYS A 36 -9.76 -7.47 -11.38
CA LYS A 36 -8.91 -6.55 -12.14
C LYS A 36 -8.43 -5.34 -11.32
N LYS A 37 -8.78 -5.27 -10.04
CA LYS A 37 -8.47 -4.12 -9.18
C LYS A 37 -7.26 -4.42 -8.33
N GLU A 38 -6.37 -3.43 -8.20
CA GLU A 38 -5.19 -3.52 -7.35
C GLU A 38 -5.60 -3.53 -5.88
N ALA A 39 -5.05 -4.49 -5.13
CA ALA A 39 -5.32 -4.63 -3.71
C ALA A 39 -4.09 -5.18 -2.98
N GLY A 40 -3.95 -4.80 -1.71
CA GLY A 40 -2.92 -5.31 -0.81
C GLY A 40 -3.56 -6.11 0.32
N LEU A 41 -2.86 -7.11 0.83
CA LEU A 41 -3.28 -7.86 2.02
C LEU A 41 -2.20 -7.77 3.09
N THR A 42 -2.61 -7.35 4.28
CA THR A 42 -1.78 -7.26 5.46
C THR A 42 -2.24 -8.28 6.49
N ILE A 43 -1.31 -9.08 7.00
CA ILE A 43 -1.54 -9.98 8.13
C ILE A 43 -0.69 -9.47 9.30
N THR A 44 -1.36 -8.94 10.32
CA THR A 44 -0.74 -8.52 11.58
C THR A 44 -0.68 -9.70 12.54
N VAL A 45 0.51 -10.00 13.04
CA VAL A 45 0.81 -11.14 13.92
C VAL A 45 1.50 -10.72 15.20
N ARG A 46 1.49 -11.57 16.23
CA ARG A 46 2.21 -11.30 17.49
C ARG A 46 3.71 -11.50 17.39
N ASP A 47 4.15 -12.49 16.62
CA ASP A 47 5.56 -12.87 16.52
C ASP A 47 5.98 -12.96 15.04
N SER A 48 7.08 -12.27 14.73
CA SER A 48 7.83 -12.34 13.48
C SER A 48 8.07 -13.75 12.96
N ASN A 49 8.19 -14.75 13.84
CA ASN A 49 8.51 -16.13 13.48
C ASN A 49 7.32 -16.95 12.98
N TRP A 50 6.12 -16.38 12.91
CA TRP A 50 4.92 -17.14 12.55
C TRP A 50 5.00 -17.80 11.16
N ALA A 51 5.61 -17.12 10.19
CA ALA A 51 5.79 -17.61 8.81
C ALA A 51 6.99 -18.55 8.68
N LEU A 52 8.00 -18.43 9.57
CA LEU A 52 9.19 -19.30 9.58
C LEU A 52 8.92 -20.63 10.29
N SER A 53 7.98 -20.65 11.24
CA SER A 53 7.47 -21.90 11.77
C SER A 53 6.60 -22.55 10.68
N ASN A 54 6.94 -23.76 10.24
CA ASN A 54 6.14 -24.58 9.31
C ASN A 54 4.75 -24.98 9.88
N LYS A 55 4.15 -24.16 10.74
CA LYS A 55 3.01 -24.45 11.61
C LYS A 55 1.98 -23.34 11.63
N TYR A 56 1.87 -22.50 10.58
CA TYR A 56 0.93 -21.37 10.45
C TYR A 56 -0.17 -21.38 11.52
N ASN A 57 0.07 -20.66 12.63
CA ASN A 57 -0.76 -20.79 13.81
C ASN A 57 -1.76 -19.64 13.86
N LYS A 58 -3.06 -19.95 13.74
CA LYS A 58 -4.14 -18.97 13.82
C LYS A 58 -4.06 -18.12 15.10
N SER A 59 -3.57 -18.65 16.22
CA SER A 59 -3.50 -17.87 17.48
C SER A 59 -2.55 -16.68 17.42
N GLU A 60 -1.58 -16.71 16.51
CA GLU A 60 -0.61 -15.64 16.32
C GLU A 60 -1.16 -14.51 15.47
N ILE A 61 -2.20 -14.78 14.65
CA ILE A 61 -2.82 -13.76 13.81
C ILE A 61 -3.76 -12.91 14.67
N LYS A 62 -3.49 -11.61 14.70
CA LYS A 62 -4.30 -10.61 15.40
C LYS A 62 -5.32 -9.97 14.50
N ARG A 63 -4.88 -9.60 13.30
CA ARG A 63 -5.70 -8.88 12.32
C ARG A 63 -5.30 -9.31 10.92
N ILE A 64 -6.30 -9.40 10.06
CA ILE A 64 -6.09 -9.46 8.61
C ILE A 64 -6.92 -8.32 8.04
N SER A 65 -6.30 -7.45 7.26
CA SER A 65 -7.00 -6.44 6.48
C SER A 65 -6.55 -6.52 5.05
N TYR A 66 -7.44 -6.14 4.14
CA TYR A 66 -7.07 -5.89 2.77
C TYR A 66 -7.46 -4.46 2.41
N PHE A 67 -6.69 -3.86 1.51
CA PHE A 67 -6.87 -2.48 1.10
C PHE A 67 -7.09 -2.41 -0.40
N TYR A 68 -8.20 -1.82 -0.83
CA TYR A 68 -8.42 -1.45 -2.23
C TYR A 68 -7.81 -0.09 -2.50
N LYS A 69 -7.02 0.01 -3.56
CA LYS A 69 -6.43 1.28 -3.98
C LYS A 69 -7.48 2.34 -4.31
N GLU A 70 -8.65 1.93 -4.80
CA GLU A 70 -9.70 2.86 -5.20
C GLU A 70 -10.60 3.33 -4.05
N SER A 71 -10.85 2.49 -3.04
CA SER A 71 -11.63 2.88 -1.86
C SER A 71 -10.78 3.55 -0.81
N LEU A 72 -9.47 3.31 -0.85
CA LEU A 72 -8.49 3.83 0.07
C LEU A 72 -8.89 3.55 1.52
N GLU A 73 -9.32 2.34 1.84
CA GLU A 73 -9.66 1.96 3.21
C GLU A 73 -9.20 0.54 3.50
N ASP A 74 -8.71 0.32 4.72
CA ASP A 74 -8.49 -1.03 5.24
C ASP A 74 -9.83 -1.67 5.56
N ILE A 75 -10.07 -2.82 4.94
CA ILE A 75 -11.25 -3.64 5.18
C ILE A 75 -10.80 -4.85 5.99
N ASN A 76 -11.24 -4.91 7.25
CA ASN A 76 -10.94 -6.01 8.14
C ASN A 76 -11.62 -7.30 7.66
N LEU A 77 -10.89 -8.40 7.77
CA LEU A 77 -11.32 -9.74 7.44
C LEU A 77 -11.30 -10.65 8.68
N GLU A 78 -12.34 -11.46 8.85
CA GLU A 78 -12.44 -12.42 9.95
C GLU A 78 -12.00 -13.81 9.48
N ILE A 79 -11.11 -14.47 10.24
CA ILE A 79 -10.71 -15.85 9.94
C ILE A 79 -11.82 -16.83 10.32
N ARG A 80 -12.50 -17.38 9.30
CA ARG A 80 -13.52 -18.42 9.46
C ARG A 80 -12.91 -19.81 9.59
N ASN A 81 -11.93 -20.12 8.73
CA ASN A 81 -11.22 -21.39 8.75
C ASN A 81 -9.75 -21.18 8.41
N PHE A 82 -8.87 -21.94 9.06
CA PHE A 82 -7.47 -22.02 8.70
C PHE A 82 -6.99 -23.46 8.91
N THR A 83 -6.79 -24.19 7.81
CA THR A 83 -6.37 -25.59 7.84
C THR A 83 -5.22 -25.82 6.86
N GLY A 84 -4.04 -26.19 7.38
CA GLY A 84 -2.84 -26.39 6.56
C GLY A 84 -2.43 -25.10 5.84
N ARG A 85 -2.41 -25.12 4.51
CA ARG A 85 -2.14 -23.93 3.67
C ARG A 85 -3.40 -23.24 3.16
N ASN A 86 -4.58 -23.65 3.61
CA ASN A 86 -5.86 -23.08 3.17
C ASN A 86 -6.45 -22.15 4.22
N LEU A 87 -6.92 -21.00 3.79
CA LEU A 87 -7.41 -19.91 4.61
C LEU A 87 -8.77 -19.45 4.06
N VAL A 88 -9.79 -19.43 4.92
CA VAL A 88 -11.10 -18.86 4.59
C VAL A 88 -11.31 -17.62 5.44
N LEU A 89 -11.48 -16.48 4.78
CA LEU A 89 -11.73 -15.19 5.42
C LEU A 89 -13.13 -14.69 5.09
N ALA A 90 -13.79 -14.04 6.05
CA ALA A 90 -15.08 -13.40 5.86
C ALA A 90 -14.92 -11.87 5.84
N GLU A 91 -15.59 -11.25 4.88
CA GLU A 91 -15.72 -9.80 4.76
C GLU A 91 -17.12 -9.36 5.17
N TYR A 92 -17.20 -8.35 6.02
CA TYR A 92 -18.45 -7.79 6.51
C TYR A 92 -18.60 -6.33 6.09
N ASN A 93 -19.82 -5.90 5.82
CA ASN A 93 -20.10 -4.48 5.62
C ASN A 93 -20.16 -3.73 6.98
N LYS A 94 -20.37 -2.41 6.93
CA LYS A 94 -20.44 -1.56 8.13
C LYS A 94 -21.62 -1.88 9.06
N SER A 95 -22.68 -2.54 8.56
CA SER A 95 -23.80 -3.06 9.36
C SER A 95 -23.52 -4.42 9.99
N GLY A 96 -22.37 -5.04 9.74
CA GLY A 96 -22.00 -6.35 10.26
C GLY A 96 -22.58 -7.53 9.46
N GLU A 97 -23.12 -7.29 8.26
CA GLU A 97 -23.62 -8.33 7.39
C GLU A 97 -22.49 -8.92 6.53
N LEU A 98 -22.48 -10.24 6.39
CA LEU A 98 -21.51 -10.95 5.55
C LEU A 98 -21.74 -10.59 4.07
N ILE A 99 -20.71 -10.04 3.43
CA ILE A 99 -20.78 -9.64 2.01
C ILE A 99 -19.95 -10.54 1.08
N ALA A 100 -18.87 -11.16 1.57
CA ALA A 100 -18.09 -12.10 0.80
C ALA A 100 -17.27 -13.05 1.68
N ASN A 101 -16.89 -14.18 1.11
CA ASN A 101 -15.80 -15.01 1.63
C ASN A 101 -14.62 -14.96 0.67
N PHE A 102 -13.41 -14.96 1.23
CA PHE A 102 -12.19 -15.23 0.50
C PHE A 102 -11.79 -16.67 0.78
N GLU A 103 -11.74 -17.49 -0.26
CA GLU A 103 -11.23 -18.87 -0.19
C GLU A 103 -9.84 -18.87 -0.81
N LEU A 104 -8.81 -18.90 0.03
CA LEU A 104 -7.42 -18.67 -0.35
C LEU A 104 -6.52 -19.85 0.05
N SER A 105 -5.42 -19.98 -0.67
CA SER A 105 -4.37 -20.95 -0.37
C SER A 105 -2.99 -20.31 -0.49
N PHE A 106 -2.13 -20.56 0.50
CA PHE A 106 -0.72 -20.21 0.42
C PHE A 106 -0.04 -21.11 -0.62
N VAL A 107 0.47 -20.53 -1.69
CA VAL A 107 1.17 -21.29 -2.75
C VAL A 107 2.64 -21.46 -2.41
N LYS A 108 3.28 -22.48 -2.98
CA LYS A 108 4.73 -22.72 -2.83
C LYS A 108 5.57 -22.01 -3.90
N LYS A 109 4.92 -21.61 -4.99
CA LYS A 109 5.52 -20.93 -6.14
C LYS A 109 4.59 -19.80 -6.54
N ASP A 110 5.16 -18.70 -6.98
CA ASP A 110 4.41 -17.54 -7.43
C ASP A 110 3.86 -17.79 -8.84
N PRO A 111 2.54 -17.93 -9.03
CA PRO A 111 1.96 -18.18 -10.35
C PRO A 111 2.10 -16.99 -11.31
N GLN A 112 2.43 -15.79 -10.81
CA GLN A 112 2.67 -14.61 -11.65
C GLN A 112 4.15 -14.40 -11.97
N ASN A 113 5.05 -15.25 -11.45
CA ASN A 113 6.50 -15.20 -11.70
C ASN A 113 7.15 -13.85 -11.37
N HIS A 114 6.65 -13.13 -10.37
CA HIS A 114 7.32 -11.96 -9.82
C HIS A 114 8.58 -12.35 -9.02
N PHE A 115 8.59 -13.55 -8.46
CA PHE A 115 9.72 -14.13 -7.73
C PHE A 115 10.37 -15.26 -8.55
N SER A 116 11.67 -15.49 -8.34
CA SER A 116 12.42 -16.53 -9.03
C SER A 116 11.80 -17.91 -8.80
N THR A 117 11.66 -18.71 -9.86
CA THR A 117 10.97 -20.01 -9.84
C THR A 117 11.84 -21.19 -9.38
N GLU A 118 13.14 -20.94 -9.20
CA GLU A 118 14.15 -21.94 -8.81
C GLU A 118 14.36 -22.04 -7.29
N GLN A 119 13.77 -21.13 -6.51
CA GLN A 119 13.89 -21.08 -5.05
C GLN A 119 12.51 -21.07 -4.39
N ASP A 120 12.44 -21.47 -3.13
CA ASP A 120 11.24 -21.25 -2.32
C ASP A 120 10.96 -19.74 -2.22
N LEU A 121 9.68 -19.38 -2.11
CA LEU A 121 9.29 -17.99 -2.01
C LEU A 121 9.92 -17.34 -0.77
N ASP A 122 10.55 -16.17 -0.96
CA ASP A 122 11.03 -15.32 0.12
C ASP A 122 9.89 -14.54 0.82
N ARG A 123 8.68 -14.62 0.26
CA ARG A 123 7.45 -14.01 0.75
C ARG A 123 6.25 -14.93 0.55
N GLU A 124 5.30 -14.90 1.47
CA GLU A 124 4.08 -15.68 1.31
C GLU A 124 3.19 -15.11 0.19
N VAL A 125 2.68 -16.00 -0.65
CA VAL A 125 1.72 -15.65 -1.72
C VAL A 125 0.42 -16.41 -1.48
N LEU A 126 -0.68 -15.69 -1.41
CA LEU A 126 -2.04 -16.21 -1.31
C LEU A 126 -2.72 -16.09 -2.67
N VAL A 127 -3.35 -17.18 -3.12
CA VAL A 127 -4.19 -17.17 -4.32
C VAL A 127 -5.52 -17.83 -4.02
N GLY A 128 -6.55 -17.44 -4.77
CA GLY A 128 -7.84 -18.08 -4.65
C GLY A 128 -8.95 -17.20 -5.21
N ASN A 129 -10.03 -17.11 -4.47
CA ASN A 129 -11.26 -16.49 -4.96
C ASN A 129 -11.94 -15.66 -3.86
N ARG A 130 -12.46 -14.50 -4.24
CA ARG A 130 -13.44 -13.74 -3.47
C ARG A 130 -14.83 -14.08 -4.00
N ILE A 131 -15.60 -14.78 -3.19
CA ILE A 131 -16.94 -15.26 -3.49
C ILE A 131 -17.94 -14.36 -2.79
N SER A 132 -18.75 -13.63 -3.57
CA SER A 132 -19.80 -12.79 -3.00
C SER A 132 -20.86 -13.64 -2.28
N ASN A 133 -21.42 -13.12 -1.19
CA ASN A 133 -22.44 -13.84 -0.40
C ASN A 133 -23.72 -14.11 -1.21
N ASP A 134 -24.04 -13.23 -2.16
CA ASP A 134 -25.14 -13.44 -3.12
C ASP A 134 -24.82 -14.44 -4.24
N LYS A 135 -23.60 -14.99 -4.26
CA LYS A 135 -23.05 -15.91 -5.27
C LYS A 135 -23.10 -15.39 -6.71
N LYS A 136 -23.34 -14.09 -6.91
CA LYS A 136 -23.42 -13.47 -8.24
C LYS A 136 -22.06 -13.10 -8.82
N GLY A 137 -21.00 -13.15 -8.00
CA GLY A 137 -19.65 -12.82 -8.43
C GLY A 137 -18.62 -13.71 -7.76
N ASN A 138 -17.79 -14.33 -8.59
CA ASN A 138 -16.53 -14.89 -8.17
C ASN A 138 -15.40 -14.07 -8.81
N LEU A 139 -14.53 -13.50 -7.99
CA LEU A 139 -13.37 -12.73 -8.45
C LEU A 139 -12.10 -13.48 -8.08
N PRO A 140 -11.18 -13.74 -9.03
CA PRO A 140 -9.89 -14.31 -8.70
C PRO A 140 -9.12 -13.36 -7.77
N VAL A 141 -8.35 -13.94 -6.86
CA VAL A 141 -7.56 -13.20 -5.88
C VAL A 141 -6.11 -13.65 -5.97
N TYR A 142 -5.22 -12.68 -5.94
CA TYR A 142 -3.78 -12.87 -5.79
C TYR A 142 -3.25 -11.84 -4.80
N PHE A 143 -2.48 -12.27 -3.80
CA PHE A 143 -1.82 -11.39 -2.85
C PHE A 143 -0.42 -11.89 -2.56
N VAL A 144 0.56 -11.01 -2.63
CA VAL A 144 1.80 -11.16 -1.85
C VAL A 144 1.51 -10.60 -0.47
N VAL A 145 1.67 -11.45 0.54
CA VAL A 145 1.33 -11.11 1.92
C VAL A 145 2.36 -10.15 2.48
N ARG A 146 1.88 -9.03 3.02
CA ARG A 146 2.66 -8.20 3.92
C ARG A 146 2.47 -8.72 5.34
N HIS A 147 3.59 -9.05 5.98
CA HIS A 147 3.62 -9.41 7.39
C HIS A 147 3.87 -8.16 8.22
N GLU A 148 3.00 -7.90 9.18
CA GLU A 148 3.22 -6.90 10.22
C GLU A 148 3.31 -7.59 11.56
N ILE A 149 4.26 -7.16 12.38
CA ILE A 149 4.35 -7.59 13.77
C ILE A 149 3.59 -6.54 14.57
N GLU A 150 2.65 -6.97 15.40
CA GLU A 150 2.03 -6.18 16.45
C GLU A 150 3.15 -5.75 17.40
N GLU A 151 3.71 -4.57 17.11
CA GLU A 151 4.77 -3.85 17.81
C GLU A 151 5.45 -4.61 18.97
N MET A 152 6.70 -5.02 18.75
CA MET A 152 7.71 -4.49 19.65
C MET A 152 7.88 -3.01 19.24
N ASP A 153 7.71 -2.09 20.19
CA ASP A 153 7.71 -0.62 20.10
C ASP A 153 8.95 0.03 19.44
N ASP A 154 9.81 -0.73 18.74
CA ASP A 154 11.17 -0.31 18.38
C ASP A 154 11.54 -0.49 16.90
N GLY A 155 10.61 -0.95 16.05
CA GLY A 155 10.89 -1.27 14.64
C GLY A 155 10.91 -0.12 13.63
N GLY A 156 10.44 1.08 13.99
CA GLY A 156 10.46 2.26 13.11
C GLY A 156 10.26 3.52 13.94
N ARG A 157 11.02 4.57 13.67
CA ARG A 157 11.08 5.83 14.44
C ARG A 157 9.81 6.69 14.34
N CYS A 158 8.64 6.08 14.28
CA CYS A 158 7.40 6.83 14.44
C CYS A 158 7.14 6.95 15.94
N GLY A 159 6.84 8.15 16.43
CA GLY A 159 6.56 8.36 17.86
C GLY A 159 5.38 7.54 18.37
N PRO A 160 5.14 7.50 19.70
CA PRO A 160 4.06 6.71 20.33
C PRO A 160 2.64 7.08 19.84
N ASN A 161 2.49 8.22 19.16
CA ASN A 161 1.23 8.70 18.60
C ASN A 161 1.04 8.33 17.11
N TYR A 162 1.89 7.47 16.53
CA TYR A 162 1.92 7.21 15.09
C TYR A 162 0.56 6.84 14.50
N HIS A 163 -0.21 5.98 15.19
CA HIS A 163 -1.53 5.57 14.69
C HIS A 163 -2.51 6.74 14.55
N GLU A 164 -2.49 7.69 15.49
CA GLU A 164 -3.31 8.90 15.40
C GLU A 164 -2.77 9.88 14.35
N ALA A 165 -1.45 9.98 14.23
CA ALA A 165 -0.80 10.75 13.16
C ALA A 165 -1.17 10.21 11.77
N GLU A 166 -1.12 8.89 11.56
CA GLU A 166 -1.50 8.22 10.31
C GLU A 166 -2.95 8.56 9.92
N LYS A 167 -3.92 8.46 10.86
CA LYS A 167 -5.31 8.86 10.61
C LYS A 167 -5.43 10.32 10.17
N ARG A 168 -4.66 11.21 10.81
CA ARG A 168 -4.66 12.63 10.48
C ARG A 168 -4.01 12.90 9.10
N ILE A 169 -2.95 12.19 8.76
CA ILE A 169 -2.28 12.27 7.46
C ILE A 169 -3.18 11.71 6.35
N GLN A 170 -3.90 10.62 6.62
CA GLN A 170 -4.96 10.11 5.74
C GLN A 170 -6.03 11.19 5.49
N LYS A 171 -6.50 11.87 6.55
CA LYS A 171 -7.45 12.99 6.41
C LYS A 171 -6.91 14.10 5.50
N PHE A 172 -5.64 14.47 5.65
CA PHE A 172 -4.97 15.42 4.74
C PHE A 172 -4.97 14.89 3.30
N TYR A 173 -4.52 13.65 3.10
CA TYR A 173 -4.44 13.01 1.79
C TYR A 173 -5.78 13.05 1.04
N TYR A 174 -6.89 12.62 1.66
CA TYR A 174 -8.22 12.70 1.02
C TYR A 174 -8.65 14.13 0.73
N ALA A 175 -8.32 15.07 1.61
CA ALA A 175 -8.66 16.46 1.41
C ALA A 175 -7.90 17.04 0.20
N VAL A 176 -6.66 16.62 -0.04
CA VAL A 176 -5.89 16.97 -1.25
C VAL A 176 -6.55 16.39 -2.51
N LEU A 177 -6.94 15.11 -2.49
CA LEU A 177 -7.54 14.44 -3.66
C LEU A 177 -8.91 15.00 -4.02
N SER A 178 -9.74 15.27 -3.01
CA SER A 178 -11.07 15.84 -3.18
C SER A 178 -11.09 17.37 -3.31
N LYS A 179 -9.92 18.02 -3.22
CA LYS A 179 -9.77 19.49 -3.16
C LYS A 179 -10.64 20.14 -2.08
N ASN A 180 -10.80 19.47 -0.94
CA ASN A 180 -11.59 19.96 0.18
C ASN A 180 -10.81 21.02 0.99
N LEU A 181 -10.91 22.28 0.54
CA LEU A 181 -10.21 23.41 1.16
C LEU A 181 -10.57 23.62 2.64
N LYS A 182 -11.80 23.27 3.06
CA LYS A 182 -12.20 23.38 4.48
C LYS A 182 -11.32 22.50 5.36
N THR A 183 -11.15 21.24 4.98
CA THR A 183 -10.30 20.30 5.72
C THR A 183 -8.82 20.69 5.60
N LEU A 184 -8.37 21.11 4.41
CA LEU A 184 -6.98 21.52 4.19
C LEU A 184 -6.57 22.76 5.00
N ASN A 185 -7.50 23.67 5.26
CA ASN A 185 -7.26 24.82 6.14
C ASN A 185 -6.95 24.39 7.59
N GLU A 186 -7.43 23.23 8.06
CA GLU A 186 -7.04 22.67 9.36
C GLU A 186 -5.55 22.29 9.41
N PHE A 187 -4.91 22.14 8.25
CA PHE A 187 -3.48 21.90 8.07
C PHE A 187 -2.72 23.16 7.60
N GLY A 188 -3.38 24.33 7.56
CA GLY A 188 -2.78 25.57 7.07
C GLY A 188 -2.61 25.66 5.55
N VAL A 189 -3.27 24.79 4.78
CA VAL A 189 -3.21 24.79 3.31
C VAL A 189 -4.43 25.49 2.72
N THR A 190 -4.21 26.66 2.11
CA THR A 190 -5.28 27.52 1.57
C THR A 190 -5.55 27.33 0.08
N ALA A 191 -4.62 26.73 -0.66
CA ALA A 191 -4.74 26.44 -2.08
C ALA A 191 -3.95 25.19 -2.46
N ILE A 192 -4.44 24.46 -3.47
CA ILE A 192 -3.78 23.27 -4.02
C ILE A 192 -3.85 23.32 -5.54
N SER A 193 -2.73 23.03 -6.20
CA SER A 193 -2.66 22.86 -7.65
C SER A 193 -3.05 21.44 -8.08
N ASP A 194 -3.55 21.30 -9.31
CA ASP A 194 -3.84 19.99 -9.89
C ASP A 194 -2.60 19.09 -9.96
N SER A 195 -1.43 19.68 -10.23
CA SER A 195 -0.15 18.98 -10.24
C SER A 195 0.20 18.40 -8.87
N PHE A 196 -0.05 19.16 -7.80
CA PHE A 196 0.17 18.69 -6.44
C PHE A 196 -0.83 17.58 -6.08
N SER A 197 -2.13 17.77 -6.38
CA SER A 197 -3.13 16.71 -6.15
C SER A 197 -2.79 15.43 -6.89
N LYS A 198 -2.36 15.50 -8.15
CA LYS A 198 -1.94 14.33 -8.92
C LYS A 198 -0.73 13.65 -8.29
N LYS A 199 0.29 14.41 -7.89
CA LYS A 199 1.48 13.89 -7.22
C LYS A 199 1.08 13.21 -5.90
N ILE A 200 0.21 13.83 -5.11
CA ILE A 200 -0.32 13.20 -3.89
C ILE A 200 -1.12 11.93 -4.22
N ALA A 201 -1.91 11.88 -5.29
CA ALA A 201 -2.63 10.67 -5.70
C ALA A 201 -1.70 9.50 -6.10
N GLU A 202 -0.46 9.78 -6.50
CA GLU A 202 0.57 8.76 -6.73
C GLU A 202 1.17 8.22 -5.42
N SER A 203 0.92 8.93 -4.31
CA SER A 203 1.33 8.53 -2.96
C SER A 203 0.29 7.60 -2.39
N MET A 204 0.70 6.73 -1.46
CA MET A 204 -0.25 5.89 -0.73
C MET A 204 -0.15 6.29 0.74
N PRO A 205 -1.27 6.58 1.42
CA PRO A 205 -1.24 7.08 2.78
C PRO A 205 -0.83 6.02 3.81
N HIS A 206 -0.61 4.76 3.39
CA HIS A 206 0.03 3.70 4.18
C HIS A 206 1.53 3.55 3.91
N ASN A 207 2.07 4.24 2.89
CA ASN A 207 3.50 4.29 2.61
C ASN A 207 4.11 5.51 3.31
N LEU A 208 3.70 5.75 4.56
CA LEU A 208 4.31 6.75 5.40
C LEU A 208 5.64 6.22 5.89
N PHE A 209 6.66 7.04 5.75
CA PHE A 209 7.98 6.71 6.26
C PHE A 209 8.33 7.70 7.36
N CYS A 210 8.71 7.19 8.51
CA CYS A 210 9.14 8.03 9.63
C CYS A 210 10.65 8.06 9.72
N ASN A 211 11.19 9.25 9.98
CA ASN A 211 12.56 9.39 10.47
C ASN A 211 12.63 10.53 11.49
N TYR A 212 13.85 10.92 11.87
CA TYR A 212 14.07 11.99 12.85
C TYR A 212 13.54 13.37 12.44
N LYS A 213 13.09 13.57 11.20
CA LYS A 213 12.48 14.80 10.70
C LYS A 213 10.95 14.75 10.69
N GLY A 214 10.35 13.63 11.08
CA GLY A 214 8.91 13.41 11.10
C GLY A 214 8.46 12.33 10.11
N ILE A 215 7.16 12.36 9.82
CA ILE A 215 6.46 11.39 8.98
C ILE A 215 6.35 11.95 7.57
N MET A 216 6.87 11.25 6.58
CA MET A 216 6.84 11.69 5.20
C MET A 216 5.77 10.96 4.38
N LEU A 217 5.04 11.73 3.58
CA LEU A 217 4.14 11.25 2.53
C LEU A 217 4.82 11.52 1.18
N ASN A 218 4.75 10.54 0.29
CA ASN A 218 5.27 10.62 -1.08
C ASN A 218 6.75 11.01 -1.18
N ASN A 219 7.64 10.22 -0.60
CA ASN A 219 9.08 10.51 -0.70
C ASN A 219 9.47 11.90 -0.20
N GLY A 220 8.74 12.39 0.80
CA GLY A 220 9.00 13.70 1.38
C GLY A 220 8.48 14.87 0.56
N VAL A 221 7.51 14.70 -0.34
CA VAL A 221 6.75 15.84 -0.86
C VAL A 221 6.02 16.54 0.28
N VAL A 222 5.52 15.79 1.26
CA VAL A 222 4.85 16.34 2.44
C VAL A 222 5.45 15.72 3.69
N TRP A 223 5.67 16.55 4.70
CA TRP A 223 6.20 16.16 6.01
C TRP A 223 5.23 16.55 7.11
N PHE A 224 5.05 15.64 8.05
CA PHE A 224 4.21 15.81 9.22
C PHE A 224 5.02 15.57 10.50
N ASP A 225 4.58 16.15 11.60
CA ASP A 225 5.11 15.84 12.94
C ASP A 225 4.51 14.52 13.48
N ASP A 226 4.93 14.16 14.69
CA ASP A 226 4.48 12.93 15.37
C ASP A 226 2.99 12.96 15.76
N ASP A 227 2.33 14.12 15.66
CA ASP A 227 0.89 14.30 15.89
C ASP A 227 0.11 14.41 14.55
N GLY A 228 0.79 14.24 13.42
CA GLY A 228 0.22 14.33 12.08
C GLY A 228 -0.10 15.77 11.62
N ASN A 229 0.44 16.79 12.28
CA ASN A 229 0.34 18.17 11.79
C ASN A 229 1.33 18.40 10.66
N LEU A 230 0.92 19.20 9.67
CA LEU A 230 1.77 19.54 8.54
C LEU A 230 2.97 20.40 8.98
N ILE A 231 4.19 19.93 8.77
CA ILE A 231 5.43 20.70 8.98
C ILE A 231 5.87 21.36 7.69
N LYS A 232 5.83 20.62 6.56
CA LYS A 232 6.43 21.09 5.31
C LYS A 232 5.76 20.49 4.09
N ILE A 233 5.55 21.33 3.07
CA ILE A 233 5.28 20.91 1.69
C ILE A 233 6.50 21.28 0.85
N ASN A 234 7.16 20.27 0.28
CA ASN A 234 8.18 20.48 -0.73
C ASN A 234 7.47 20.59 -2.08
N HIS A 235 7.32 21.82 -2.56
CA HIS A 235 6.91 22.06 -3.93
C HIS A 235 7.97 21.47 -4.88
N PRO A 236 7.57 20.64 -5.88
CA PRO A 236 8.47 20.31 -6.98
C PRO A 236 8.86 21.56 -7.77
#